data_AF-A0ABD2IBX9-F1
#
_entry.id   AF-A0ABD2IBX9-F1
#
_cell.length_a   1.000
_cell.length_b   1.000
_cell.length_c   1.000
_cell.angle_alpha   90.00
_cell.angle_beta   90.00
_cell.angle_gamma   90.00
#
_symmetry.space_group_name_H-M   'P 1'
#
loop_
_entity.id
_entity.type
_entity.pdbx_description
1 polymer ?
#
loop_
_entity_poly.entity_id
_entity_poly.type
_entity_poly.pdbx_seq_one_letter_code
_entity_poly.pdbx_strand_id
1 'polypeptide(L)'
;MGCTQSGEASDLEQGYSLSNDFLDAIITKVNRTPSDHLTDEITDEELEQLCMAAMDVFRRKTSLVRIQPPTVIVGDIHGQFWDLQRIFAKQGLPPEQQYVFLGDYVDRGPHSLETIIILFCYKIKYPSNFMLLRGNHECPSINKVYGFYDKVKRRRSPACHPSLNDRREDPLHALRHLRQDPEPGPAQHPAPAAGGASASLAGIRSPLGRSSAGHTRRRPESERSGRRPVRRGRGRESAQPAWHRLHRPSAPIRHERSEILRKPPWLLSDGFLDAIITKINRAPSERFTDEITDEELKKLCKAAMGVFQRQPSLVRIQPPVVVVGDIHGQFTDLQRIFTTHGHPPEQQYVFLGDYVDRGAHSLETIILLFCYKIKHPSNFMLLRGNHECPSINKVYGFYDEVKRRYQRPRPGRLYDLFNQVFACMPFAGLIGEKILCMHGGISDQIRSLDQLSTLRRPLEEPRLNSLEINLLWADPAQGIRGVVPSPRGAGVRFGEDVVESVRNRLGIDYIVRAHQLVMDGVEYFASRRLITVFSAPHYCGQNNTGATLTIAPDLSHSITRFPPT
;
A
#
# COMPACT_ATOMS: atom_id res chain seq x y z
N MET A 1 -38.75 38.06 43.04
CA MET A 1 -39.72 37.75 41.96
C MET A 1 -39.00 38.10 40.65
N GLY A 2 -38.89 37.28 39.63
CA GLY A 2 -39.31 35.88 39.41
C GLY A 2 -39.37 35.59 37.89
N CYS A 3 -39.20 34.32 37.47
CA CYS A 3 -39.19 33.85 36.06
C CYS A 3 -37.93 34.25 35.26
N THR A 4 -36.91 33.42 34.95
CA THR A 4 -36.79 32.08 34.32
C THR A 4 -37.14 31.99 32.83
N GLN A 5 -36.11 31.79 32.00
CA GLN A 5 -36.18 30.98 30.78
C GLN A 5 -35.00 30.00 30.75
N SER A 6 -35.27 28.76 31.16
CA SER A 6 -34.71 27.56 30.55
C SER A 6 -35.22 27.44 29.11
N GLY A 7 -34.54 26.79 28.16
CA GLY A 7 -33.25 26.10 28.22
C GLY A 7 -33.18 25.11 27.06
N GLU A 8 -32.03 25.01 26.38
CA GLU A 8 -31.82 24.04 25.29
C GLU A 8 -30.30 23.83 25.05
N ALA A 9 -29.63 23.25 26.04
CA ALA A 9 -28.19 22.93 25.99
C ALA A 9 -27.81 21.87 27.04
N SER A 10 -28.19 20.59 26.84
CA SER A 10 -27.86 19.52 27.81
C SER A 10 -27.67 18.09 27.29
N ASP A 11 -27.84 17.80 26.00
CA ASP A 11 -27.93 16.40 25.51
C ASP A 11 -26.61 15.83 24.93
N LEU A 12 -25.47 16.48 25.18
CA LEU A 12 -24.14 16.04 24.69
C LEU A 12 -23.12 15.73 25.79
N GLU A 13 -23.49 15.77 27.08
CA GLU A 13 -22.57 15.49 28.20
C GLU A 13 -22.81 14.17 28.97
N GLN A 14 -23.84 13.39 28.63
CA GLN A 14 -24.02 12.06 29.22
C GLN A 14 -23.05 11.05 28.58
N GLY A 15 -22.06 10.62 29.37
CA GLY A 15 -21.13 9.56 28.97
C GLY A 15 -21.75 8.17 29.02
N TYR A 16 -21.27 7.27 28.16
CA TYR A 16 -21.68 5.86 28.19
C TYR A 16 -21.05 5.17 29.40
N SER A 17 -21.79 5.13 30.51
CA SER A 17 -21.41 4.46 31.74
C SER A 17 -22.29 3.23 31.96
N LEU A 18 -21.66 2.06 32.06
CA LEU A 18 -22.32 0.81 32.44
C LEU A 18 -22.23 0.61 33.95
N SER A 19 -23.26 0.03 34.55
CA SER A 19 -23.25 -0.27 35.99
C SER A 19 -22.23 -1.35 36.34
N ASN A 20 -21.71 -1.33 37.57
CA ASN A 20 -20.83 -2.39 38.06
C ASN A 20 -21.54 -3.75 38.02
N ASP A 21 -22.83 -3.81 38.34
CA ASP A 21 -23.63 -5.04 38.31
C ASP A 21 -23.71 -5.64 36.89
N PHE A 22 -23.85 -4.80 35.85
CA PHE A 22 -23.79 -5.23 34.45
C PHE A 22 -22.41 -5.81 34.12
N LEU A 23 -21.34 -5.11 34.47
CA LEU A 23 -19.97 -5.55 34.20
C LEU A 23 -19.63 -6.85 34.94
N ASP A 24 -20.09 -7.00 36.19
CA ASP A 24 -19.88 -8.20 36.99
C ASP A 24 -20.73 -9.39 36.51
N ALA A 25 -21.93 -9.14 35.98
CA ALA A 25 -22.71 -10.16 35.28
C ALA A 25 -21.98 -10.67 34.02
N ILE A 26 -21.44 -9.77 33.19
CA ILE A 26 -20.65 -10.14 32.00
C ILE A 26 -19.37 -10.90 32.39
N ILE A 27 -18.60 -10.40 33.37
CA ILE A 27 -17.40 -11.10 33.88
C ILE A 27 -17.76 -12.51 34.37
N THR A 28 -18.89 -12.65 35.07
CA THR A 28 -19.39 -13.94 35.56
C THR A 28 -19.74 -14.89 34.42
N LYS A 29 -20.43 -14.44 33.37
CA LYS A 29 -20.72 -15.24 32.17
C LYS A 29 -19.43 -15.72 31.50
N VAL A 30 -18.46 -14.83 31.25
CA VAL A 30 -17.19 -15.19 30.60
C VAL A 30 -16.36 -16.17 31.43
N ASN A 31 -16.32 -16.00 32.75
CA ASN A 31 -15.59 -16.90 33.64
C ASN A 31 -16.24 -18.29 33.79
N ARG A 32 -17.56 -18.41 33.59
CA ARG A 32 -18.27 -19.70 33.62
C ARG A 32 -18.13 -20.47 32.32
N THR A 33 -18.26 -19.78 31.18
CA THR A 33 -18.35 -20.43 29.86
C THR A 33 -17.33 -19.89 28.85
N PRO A 34 -16.01 -20.03 29.12
CA PRO A 34 -14.96 -19.77 28.14
C PRO A 34 -14.88 -20.90 27.11
N SER A 35 -15.90 -20.98 26.26
CA SER A 35 -16.06 -21.98 25.21
C SER A 35 -16.69 -21.37 23.96
N ASP A 36 -16.93 -22.18 22.92
CA ASP A 36 -17.65 -21.73 21.73
C ASP A 36 -19.11 -21.30 22.01
N HIS A 37 -19.66 -21.63 23.18
CA HIS A 37 -21.00 -21.25 23.65
C HIS A 37 -21.08 -19.89 24.37
N LEU A 38 -19.97 -19.13 24.51
CA LEU A 38 -20.01 -17.81 25.16
C LEU A 38 -21.05 -16.86 24.53
N THR A 39 -21.24 -16.98 23.22
CA THR A 39 -22.21 -16.23 22.42
C THR A 39 -23.66 -16.56 22.76
N ASP A 40 -23.92 -17.70 23.40
CA ASP A 40 -25.27 -18.11 23.82
C ASP A 40 -25.65 -17.43 25.16
N GLU A 41 -24.66 -17.03 25.97
CA GLU A 41 -24.86 -16.32 27.25
C GLU A 41 -24.77 -14.80 27.15
N ILE A 42 -23.98 -14.26 26.21
CA ILE A 42 -23.81 -12.82 26.00
C ILE A 42 -24.44 -12.42 24.68
N THR A 43 -25.47 -11.58 24.75
CA THR A 43 -26.19 -11.04 23.59
C THR A 43 -25.32 -10.07 22.78
N ASP A 44 -25.68 -9.81 21.53
CA ASP A 44 -24.97 -8.81 20.72
C ASP A 44 -25.17 -7.38 21.27
N GLU A 45 -26.35 -7.06 21.82
CA GLU A 45 -26.59 -5.75 22.43
C GLU A 45 -25.74 -5.53 23.70
N GLU A 46 -25.54 -6.56 24.54
CA GLU A 46 -24.58 -6.49 25.65
C GLU A 46 -23.14 -6.24 25.18
N LEU A 47 -22.72 -6.83 24.04
CA LEU A 47 -21.40 -6.58 23.45
C LEU A 47 -21.28 -5.19 22.83
N GLU A 48 -22.32 -4.70 22.17
CA GLU A 48 -22.35 -3.34 21.61
C GLU A 48 -22.28 -2.29 22.71
N GLN A 49 -23.07 -2.44 23.77
CA GLN A 49 -23.01 -1.61 24.97
C GLN A 49 -21.60 -1.61 25.59
N LEU A 50 -20.99 -2.80 25.76
CA LEU A 50 -19.62 -2.93 26.25
C LEU A 50 -18.59 -2.22 25.35
N CYS A 51 -18.71 -2.37 24.03
CA CYS A 51 -17.81 -1.74 23.07
C CYS A 51 -17.97 -0.21 23.04
N MET A 52 -19.19 0.31 23.14
CA MET A 52 -19.47 1.74 23.20
C MET A 52 -18.91 2.37 24.48
N ALA A 53 -19.12 1.73 25.63
CA ALA A 53 -18.57 2.19 26.91
C ALA A 53 -17.03 2.14 26.94
N ALA A 54 -16.42 1.06 26.43
CA ALA A 54 -14.97 0.98 26.28
C ALA A 54 -14.43 2.09 25.38
N MET A 55 -15.09 2.34 24.24
CA MET A 55 -14.73 3.41 23.30
C MET A 55 -14.80 4.80 23.97
N ASP A 56 -15.82 5.10 24.78
CA ASP A 56 -15.92 6.39 25.49
C ASP A 56 -14.81 6.53 26.55
N VAL A 57 -14.54 5.48 27.32
CA VAL A 57 -13.43 5.43 28.30
C VAL A 57 -12.07 5.67 27.62
N PHE A 58 -11.84 5.12 26.42
CA PHE A 58 -10.61 5.38 25.67
C PHE A 58 -10.56 6.80 25.08
N ARG A 59 -11.67 7.30 24.51
CA ARG A 59 -11.77 8.61 23.86
C ARG A 59 -11.50 9.77 24.83
N ARG A 60 -11.87 9.62 26.11
CA ARG A 60 -11.63 10.61 27.17
C ARG A 60 -10.19 10.68 27.66
N LYS A 61 -9.30 9.76 27.26
CA LYS A 61 -7.89 9.75 27.70
C LYS A 61 -6.93 10.29 26.65
N THR A 62 -5.84 10.90 27.13
CA THR A 62 -4.70 11.31 26.30
C THR A 62 -3.93 10.09 25.78
N SER A 63 -3.44 10.16 24.53
CA SER A 63 -2.65 9.08 23.90
C SER A 63 -1.37 8.72 24.67
N LEU A 64 -0.82 9.66 25.45
CA LEU A 64 0.20 9.38 26.45
C LEU A 64 -0.47 9.14 27.80
N VAL A 65 -0.35 7.91 28.32
CA VAL A 65 -0.87 7.51 29.64
C VAL A 65 0.25 7.59 30.67
N ARG A 66 -0.01 8.20 31.82
CA ARG A 66 0.89 8.17 32.98
C ARG A 66 0.54 6.99 33.88
N ILE A 67 1.56 6.20 34.24
CA ILE A 67 1.45 4.99 35.06
C ILE A 67 2.22 5.26 36.36
N GLN A 68 1.68 4.83 37.50
CA GLN A 68 2.34 4.95 38.80
C GLN A 68 2.81 3.57 39.27
N PRO A 69 3.96 3.45 39.94
CA PRO A 69 4.34 2.23 40.62
C PRO A 69 3.59 2.09 41.97
N PRO A 70 3.34 0.86 42.46
CA PRO A 70 3.63 -0.42 41.82
C PRO A 70 2.58 -0.80 40.76
N THR A 71 3.02 -1.34 39.62
CA THR A 71 2.15 -1.78 38.51
C THR A 71 2.66 -3.10 37.95
N VAL A 72 1.74 -4.03 37.65
CA VAL A 72 2.02 -5.24 36.89
C VAL A 72 1.93 -4.94 35.40
N ILE A 73 3.01 -5.22 34.67
CA ILE A 73 3.08 -5.06 33.21
C ILE A 73 2.87 -6.42 32.56
N VAL A 74 1.94 -6.50 31.62
CA VAL A 74 1.56 -7.71 30.90
C VAL A 74 1.82 -7.53 29.41
N GLY A 75 2.60 -8.43 28.81
CA GLY A 75 2.85 -8.48 27.37
C GLY A 75 1.74 -9.17 26.59
N ASP A 76 2.08 -9.65 25.40
CA ASP A 76 1.17 -10.27 24.43
C ASP A 76 0.37 -11.43 25.06
N ILE A 77 -0.96 -11.39 24.91
CA ILE A 77 -1.86 -12.43 25.43
C ILE A 77 -2.46 -13.27 24.30
N HIS A 78 -2.67 -12.70 23.11
CA HIS A 78 -3.13 -13.43 21.92
C HIS A 78 -4.25 -14.46 22.20
N GLY A 79 -5.33 -14.05 22.87
CA GLY A 79 -6.46 -14.92 23.19
C GLY A 79 -6.16 -16.13 24.07
N GLN A 80 -5.05 -16.13 24.83
CA GLN A 80 -4.75 -17.13 25.86
C GLN A 80 -5.50 -16.80 27.16
N PHE A 81 -6.82 -16.94 27.15
CA PHE A 81 -7.69 -16.61 28.28
C PHE A 81 -7.27 -17.27 29.60
N TRP A 82 -6.88 -18.56 29.55
CA TRP A 82 -6.46 -19.29 30.75
C TRP A 82 -5.13 -18.78 31.33
N ASP A 83 -4.23 -18.24 30.50
CA ASP A 83 -3.03 -17.56 30.99
C ASP A 83 -3.35 -16.20 31.60
N LEU A 84 -4.30 -15.45 31.00
CA LEU A 84 -4.82 -14.22 31.59
C LEU A 84 -5.39 -14.46 33.00
N GLN A 85 -6.19 -15.52 33.18
CA GLN A 85 -6.70 -15.92 34.49
C GLN A 85 -5.58 -16.33 35.46
N ARG A 86 -4.55 -17.06 34.98
CA ARG A 86 -3.36 -17.39 35.79
C ARG A 86 -2.57 -16.15 36.22
N ILE A 87 -2.51 -15.11 35.39
CA ILE A 87 -1.85 -13.84 35.72
C ILE A 87 -2.62 -13.13 36.85
N PHE A 88 -3.95 -13.02 36.75
CA PHE A 88 -4.77 -12.46 37.83
C PHE A 88 -4.67 -13.28 39.13
N ALA A 89 -4.77 -14.61 39.06
CA ALA A 89 -4.67 -15.48 40.23
C ALA A 89 -3.31 -15.37 40.95
N LYS A 90 -2.22 -15.03 40.25
CA LYS A 90 -0.87 -14.86 40.83
C LYS A 90 -0.57 -13.47 41.35
N GLN A 91 -1.18 -12.43 40.77
CA GLN A 91 -0.82 -11.03 40.99
C GLN A 91 -1.90 -10.24 41.73
N GLY A 92 -3.11 -10.79 41.87
CA GLY A 92 -4.27 -10.11 42.42
C GLY A 92 -5.26 -9.66 41.33
N LEU A 93 -6.42 -9.18 41.74
CA LEU A 93 -7.41 -8.58 40.85
C LEU A 93 -7.35 -7.05 40.95
N PRO A 94 -7.85 -6.32 39.94
CA PRO A 94 -8.14 -4.91 40.09
C PRO A 94 -9.44 -4.71 40.91
N PRO A 95 -9.55 -3.62 41.71
CA PRO A 95 -8.67 -2.46 41.70
C PRO A 95 -7.43 -2.57 42.61
N GLU A 96 -7.33 -3.61 43.45
CA GLU A 96 -6.28 -3.80 44.45
C GLU A 96 -4.89 -3.85 43.80
N GLN A 97 -4.78 -4.50 42.64
CA GLN A 97 -3.59 -4.50 41.80
C GLN A 97 -3.75 -3.60 40.57
N GLN A 98 -2.78 -2.72 40.33
CA GLN A 98 -2.67 -1.91 39.11
C GLN A 98 -2.06 -2.71 37.96
N TYR A 99 -2.63 -2.58 36.76
CA TYR A 99 -2.25 -3.30 35.54
C TYR A 99 -1.99 -2.38 34.35
N VAL A 100 -0.99 -2.75 33.55
CA VAL A 100 -0.75 -2.21 32.20
C VAL A 100 -0.55 -3.37 31.23
N PHE A 101 -1.44 -3.51 30.26
CA PHE A 101 -1.31 -4.46 29.16
C PHE A 101 -0.74 -3.76 27.93
N LEU A 102 0.35 -4.28 27.36
CA LEU A 102 1.14 -3.60 26.32
C LEU A 102 0.51 -3.64 24.91
N GLY A 103 -0.36 -4.60 24.64
CA GLY A 103 -1.04 -4.79 23.36
C GLY A 103 -1.27 -6.26 23.05
N ASP A 104 -1.69 -6.55 21.82
CA ASP A 104 -1.74 -7.89 21.23
C ASP A 104 -2.55 -8.89 22.08
N TYR A 105 -3.81 -8.51 22.31
CA TYR A 105 -4.78 -9.22 23.17
C TYR A 105 -5.50 -10.34 22.43
N VAL A 106 -5.64 -10.20 21.11
CA VAL A 106 -6.48 -11.04 20.25
C VAL A 106 -5.64 -11.73 19.18
N ASP A 107 -6.31 -12.47 18.28
CA ASP A 107 -5.72 -13.43 17.32
C ASP A 107 -4.95 -14.59 17.97
N ARG A 108 -4.51 -15.55 17.13
CA ARG A 108 -3.60 -16.68 17.41
C ARG A 108 -4.03 -17.72 18.47
N GLY A 109 -4.70 -17.34 19.55
CA GLY A 109 -5.15 -18.24 20.62
C GLY A 109 -6.64 -18.63 20.60
N PRO A 110 -7.01 -19.65 21.39
CA PRO A 110 -8.33 -20.27 21.35
C PRO A 110 -9.45 -19.40 21.93
N HIS A 111 -9.16 -18.38 22.75
CA HIS A 111 -10.18 -17.64 23.54
C HIS A 111 -10.09 -16.10 23.43
N SER A 112 -9.73 -15.58 22.25
CA SER A 112 -9.66 -14.14 21.95
C SER A 112 -10.89 -13.30 22.31
N LEU A 113 -12.11 -13.87 22.27
CA LEU A 113 -13.34 -13.13 22.54
C LEU A 113 -13.52 -12.94 24.05
N GLU A 114 -13.36 -14.05 24.78
CA GLU A 114 -13.29 -14.16 26.23
C GLU A 114 -12.23 -13.18 26.79
N THR A 115 -11.03 -13.18 26.20
CA THR A 115 -9.93 -12.28 26.56
C THR A 115 -10.33 -10.81 26.42
N ILE A 116 -10.80 -10.38 25.24
CA ILE A 116 -11.07 -8.94 25.03
C ILE A 116 -12.26 -8.45 25.83
N ILE A 117 -13.30 -9.28 26.03
CA ILE A 117 -14.46 -8.93 26.86
C ILE A 117 -14.02 -8.67 28.31
N ILE A 118 -13.24 -9.56 28.94
CA ILE A 118 -12.77 -9.34 30.31
C ILE A 118 -11.87 -8.10 30.42
N LEU A 119 -10.96 -7.90 29.46
CA LEU A 119 -10.10 -6.72 29.45
C LEU A 119 -10.92 -5.42 29.34
N PHE A 120 -11.98 -5.40 28.53
CA PHE A 120 -12.90 -4.26 28.43
C PHE A 120 -13.73 -4.07 29.71
N CYS A 121 -14.26 -5.14 30.31
CA CYS A 121 -15.01 -5.04 31.57
C CYS A 121 -14.17 -4.43 32.69
N TYR A 122 -12.95 -4.93 32.93
CA TYR A 122 -12.04 -4.33 33.92
C TYR A 122 -11.57 -2.93 33.54
N LYS A 123 -11.43 -2.63 32.24
CA LYS A 123 -11.08 -1.27 31.79
C LYS A 123 -12.18 -0.25 32.10
N ILE A 124 -13.44 -0.62 31.91
CA ILE A 124 -14.60 0.25 32.21
C ILE A 124 -14.80 0.36 33.72
N LYS A 125 -14.70 -0.75 34.45
CA LYS A 125 -14.89 -0.80 35.91
C LYS A 125 -13.80 -0.03 36.66
N TYR A 126 -12.54 -0.13 36.21
CA TYR A 126 -11.37 0.43 36.90
C TYR A 126 -10.50 1.29 35.95
N PRO A 127 -11.04 2.40 35.41
CA PRO A 127 -10.42 3.12 34.30
C PRO A 127 -9.08 3.78 34.66
N SER A 128 -8.77 3.92 35.95
CA SER A 128 -7.51 4.46 36.51
C SER A 128 -6.50 3.38 36.95
N ASN A 129 -6.94 2.16 37.25
CA ASN A 129 -6.09 1.07 37.75
C ASN A 129 -5.80 0.02 36.67
N PHE A 130 -6.60 -0.02 35.61
CA PHE A 130 -6.48 -1.00 34.52
C PHE A 130 -6.19 -0.27 33.20
N MET A 131 -4.96 -0.39 32.67
CA MET A 131 -4.56 0.23 31.41
C MET A 131 -4.40 -0.79 30.30
N LEU A 132 -4.94 -0.43 29.13
CA LEU A 132 -4.79 -1.16 27.89
C LEU A 132 -4.10 -0.23 26.87
N LEU A 133 -2.92 -0.61 26.41
CA LEU A 133 -2.16 0.05 25.34
C LEU A 133 -2.41 -0.67 24.01
N ARG A 134 -2.37 0.06 22.90
CA ARG A 134 -2.70 -0.51 21.59
C ARG A 134 -1.49 -1.23 20.98
N GLY A 135 -1.62 -2.55 20.77
CA GLY A 135 -0.67 -3.34 19.96
C GLY A 135 -0.96 -3.24 18.46
N ASN A 136 -0.17 -3.94 17.65
CA ASN A 136 -0.39 -3.98 16.20
C ASN A 136 -1.53 -4.95 15.82
N HIS A 137 -1.89 -5.90 16.67
CA HIS A 137 -3.05 -6.76 16.46
C HIS A 137 -4.39 -6.06 16.69
N GLU A 138 -4.44 -5.01 17.51
CA GLU A 138 -5.63 -4.13 17.66
C GLU A 138 -5.82 -3.16 16.47
N CYS A 139 -5.54 -3.63 15.26
CA CYS A 139 -5.79 -2.96 13.99
C CYS A 139 -6.74 -3.81 13.11
N PRO A 140 -7.78 -3.23 12.48
CA PRO A 140 -8.75 -4.00 11.69
C PRO A 140 -8.14 -4.88 10.58
N SER A 141 -7.05 -4.43 9.95
CA SER A 141 -6.34 -5.21 8.93
C SER A 141 -5.71 -6.48 9.51
N ILE A 142 -5.03 -6.37 10.66
CA ILE A 142 -4.32 -7.48 11.33
C ILE A 142 -5.31 -8.47 11.96
N ASN A 143 -6.35 -7.98 12.65
CA ASN A 143 -7.48 -8.79 13.15
C ASN A 143 -8.19 -9.61 12.04
N LYS A 144 -8.22 -9.10 10.80
CA LYS A 144 -8.74 -9.80 9.61
C LYS A 144 -7.67 -10.67 8.91
N VAL A 145 -6.38 -10.57 9.26
CA VAL A 145 -5.33 -11.49 8.77
C VAL A 145 -5.22 -12.72 9.68
N TYR A 146 -5.15 -12.52 10.99
CA TYR A 146 -4.84 -13.59 11.95
C TYR A 146 -6.07 -14.24 12.60
N GLY A 147 -7.26 -13.90 12.11
CA GLY A 147 -8.46 -14.72 12.24
C GLY A 147 -9.44 -14.30 13.33
N PHE A 148 -9.17 -13.26 14.13
CA PHE A 148 -10.13 -12.75 15.11
C PHE A 148 -11.45 -12.32 14.47
N TYR A 149 -11.42 -11.60 13.34
CA TYR A 149 -12.63 -11.23 12.59
C TYR A 149 -13.48 -12.44 12.19
N ASP A 150 -12.84 -13.45 11.58
CA ASP A 150 -13.54 -14.67 11.15
C ASP A 150 -14.03 -15.51 12.33
N LYS A 151 -13.37 -15.41 13.50
CA LYS A 151 -13.77 -16.09 14.73
C LYS A 151 -15.00 -15.47 15.36
N VAL A 152 -15.07 -14.13 15.42
CA VAL A 152 -16.31 -13.40 15.78
C VAL A 152 -17.44 -13.80 14.83
N LYS A 153 -17.19 -13.77 13.51
CA LYS A 153 -18.19 -14.13 12.50
C LYS A 153 -18.65 -15.59 12.59
N ARG A 154 -17.76 -16.54 12.88
CA ARG A 154 -18.12 -17.97 13.03
C ARG A 154 -19.01 -18.19 14.25
N ARG A 155 -18.68 -17.63 15.41
CA ARG A 155 -19.47 -17.80 16.64
C ARG A 155 -20.82 -17.05 16.62
N ARG A 156 -21.03 -16.11 15.69
CA ARG A 156 -22.31 -15.38 15.52
C ARG A 156 -23.14 -15.80 14.28
N SER A 157 -22.69 -16.77 13.49
CA SER A 157 -23.43 -17.25 12.30
C SER A 157 -24.33 -18.45 12.64
N PRO A 158 -25.68 -18.34 12.61
CA PRO A 158 -26.59 -19.44 12.98
C PRO A 158 -26.63 -20.63 11.99
N ALA A 159 -25.70 -20.71 11.03
CA ALA A 159 -25.69 -21.69 9.94
C ALA A 159 -24.44 -22.59 9.91
N CYS A 160 -23.62 -22.59 10.98
CA CYS A 160 -22.39 -23.38 11.06
C CYS A 160 -22.30 -24.25 12.34
N HIS A 161 -23.37 -24.97 12.66
CA HIS A 161 -23.20 -26.28 13.30
C HIS A 161 -22.83 -27.30 12.21
N PRO A 162 -21.63 -27.91 12.24
CA PRO A 162 -21.39 -29.10 11.46
C PRO A 162 -22.37 -30.19 11.91
N SER A 163 -22.97 -30.90 10.97
CA SER A 163 -23.72 -32.11 11.29
C SER A 163 -22.79 -33.16 11.91
N LEU A 164 -23.33 -34.00 12.79
CA LEU A 164 -22.62 -34.94 13.67
C LEU A 164 -21.83 -36.09 12.98
N ASN A 165 -21.47 -35.95 11.70
CA ASN A 165 -20.90 -37.01 10.87
C ASN A 165 -19.49 -36.79 10.29
N ASP A 166 -18.84 -35.63 10.44
CA ASP A 166 -17.44 -35.47 10.01
C ASP A 166 -16.46 -35.86 11.14
N ARG A 167 -16.43 -37.16 11.48
CA ARG A 167 -15.39 -37.74 12.33
C ARG A 167 -14.06 -37.75 11.58
N ARG A 168 -13.27 -36.69 11.71
CA ARG A 168 -11.85 -36.67 11.35
C ARG A 168 -10.99 -36.54 12.59
N GLU A 169 -10.38 -37.67 12.94
CA GLU A 169 -9.20 -37.91 13.76
C GLU A 169 -8.82 -36.85 14.81
N ASP A 170 -9.05 -37.21 16.08
CA ASP A 170 -8.54 -36.53 17.27
C ASP A 170 -6.99 -36.56 17.34
N PRO A 171 -6.30 -35.39 17.38
CA PRO A 171 -4.84 -35.34 17.52
C PRO A 171 -4.29 -35.91 18.83
N LEU A 172 -5.11 -36.19 19.84
CA LEU A 172 -4.68 -36.72 21.15
C LEU A 172 -4.38 -38.23 21.15
N HIS A 173 -4.67 -38.96 20.06
CA HIS A 173 -4.29 -40.38 19.96
C HIS A 173 -2.75 -40.59 19.88
N ALA A 174 -1.96 -39.55 19.62
CA ALA A 174 -0.50 -39.61 19.52
C ALA A 174 0.26 -39.46 20.86
N LEU A 175 -0.43 -39.26 21.99
CA LEU A 175 0.20 -38.89 23.29
C LEU A 175 -0.12 -39.83 24.46
N ARG A 176 -0.41 -41.12 24.19
CA ARG A 176 -0.65 -42.15 25.24
C ARG A 176 0.45 -43.19 25.45
N HIS A 177 1.56 -43.12 24.73
CA HIS A 177 2.72 -44.00 24.94
C HIS A 177 4.03 -43.22 25.12
N LEU A 178 4.14 -42.47 26.24
CA LEU A 178 5.40 -41.97 26.78
C LEU A 178 5.21 -41.51 28.25
N ARG A 179 4.94 -42.49 29.14
CA ARG A 179 5.13 -42.39 30.58
C ARG A 179 5.51 -43.76 31.15
N GLN A 180 6.81 -43.99 31.25
CA GLN A 180 7.45 -44.93 32.17
C GLN A 180 8.93 -44.57 32.20
N ASP A 181 9.32 -43.78 33.19
CA ASP A 181 10.72 -43.55 33.52
C ASP A 181 11.32 -44.84 34.11
N PRO A 182 12.62 -45.07 33.90
CA PRO A 182 13.44 -45.69 34.94
C PRO A 182 14.60 -44.80 35.38
N GLU A 183 14.92 -44.94 36.68
CA GLU A 183 15.97 -44.26 37.45
C GLU A 183 17.41 -44.40 36.89
N PRO A 184 18.36 -43.55 37.31
CA PRO A 184 19.65 -43.38 36.62
C PRO A 184 20.84 -44.17 37.18
N GLY A 185 21.75 -44.55 36.29
CA GLY A 185 23.19 -44.76 36.56
C GLY A 185 23.76 -46.14 36.20
N PRO A 186 25.09 -46.34 36.22
CA PRO A 186 26.18 -45.35 36.26
C PRO A 186 27.06 -45.38 34.98
N ALA A 187 28.01 -44.44 34.88
CA ALA A 187 28.86 -44.27 33.69
C ALA A 187 29.98 -45.33 33.54
N GLN A 188 30.26 -45.74 32.31
CA GLN A 188 31.55 -46.32 31.88
C GLN A 188 31.95 -45.86 30.47
N HIS A 189 33.19 -45.39 30.32
CA HIS A 189 33.88 -45.26 29.03
C HIS A 189 34.38 -46.65 28.58
N PRO A 190 34.56 -46.89 27.26
CA PRO A 190 35.91 -46.71 26.71
C PRO A 190 35.95 -46.05 25.31
N ALA A 191 37.15 -45.56 24.97
CA ALA A 191 37.56 -45.15 23.63
C ALA A 191 38.54 -46.23 23.05
N PRO A 192 39.33 -45.96 21.99
CA PRO A 192 38.93 -45.73 20.60
C PRO A 192 39.65 -46.68 19.60
N ALA A 193 39.21 -46.71 18.34
CA ALA A 193 40.03 -47.15 17.19
C ALA A 193 39.60 -46.31 15.95
N ALA A 194 40.43 -45.63 15.14
CA ALA A 194 41.86 -45.67 14.79
C ALA A 194 42.23 -46.64 13.65
N GLY A 195 42.90 -46.09 12.61
CA GLY A 195 43.50 -46.78 11.45
C GLY A 195 42.56 -46.90 10.23
N GLY A 196 42.99 -46.63 8.99
CA GLY A 196 44.26 -46.10 8.46
C GLY A 196 44.09 -45.67 6.98
N ALA A 197 44.69 -44.56 6.55
CA ALA A 197 45.97 -44.51 5.81
C ALA A 197 45.84 -44.78 4.28
N SER A 198 45.89 -43.72 3.45
CA SER A 198 47.08 -43.32 2.62
C SER A 198 47.03 -43.97 1.21
N ALA A 199 47.74 -43.58 0.14
CA ALA A 199 48.76 -42.55 -0.16
C ALA A 199 48.76 -42.35 -1.72
N SER A 200 49.47 -41.43 -2.42
CA SER A 200 50.04 -40.08 -2.17
C SER A 200 50.83 -39.63 -3.43
N LEU A 201 51.06 -38.31 -3.64
CA LEU A 201 52.10 -37.72 -4.54
C LEU A 201 51.87 -37.92 -6.07
N ALA A 202 52.40 -37.13 -7.03
CA ALA A 202 53.13 -35.85 -7.15
C ALA A 202 52.84 -35.31 -8.59
N GLY A 203 53.26 -34.15 -9.13
CA GLY A 203 54.00 -32.97 -8.65
C GLY A 203 54.52 -32.11 -9.84
N ILE A 204 54.88 -30.86 -9.54
CA ILE A 204 56.13 -30.18 -9.99
C ILE A 204 56.21 -29.53 -11.42
N ARG A 205 56.73 -28.27 -11.41
CA ARG A 205 57.46 -27.48 -12.45
C ARG A 205 56.76 -26.66 -13.56
N SER A 206 56.91 -25.34 -13.44
CA SER A 206 57.36 -24.40 -14.52
C SER A 206 58.89 -24.61 -14.80
N PRO A 207 59.58 -24.05 -15.84
CA PRO A 207 59.65 -22.59 -16.09
C PRO A 207 60.02 -22.06 -17.52
N LEU A 208 59.93 -20.72 -17.67
CA LEU A 208 60.81 -19.74 -18.39
C LEU A 208 61.22 -19.84 -19.89
N GLY A 209 61.13 -18.66 -20.56
CA GLY A 209 62.08 -18.13 -21.57
C GLY A 209 61.52 -17.91 -23.00
N ARG A 210 61.97 -16.97 -23.85
CA ARG A 210 62.70 -15.66 -23.76
C ARG A 210 62.97 -15.18 -25.21
N SER A 211 62.81 -13.88 -25.53
CA SER A 211 63.40 -13.15 -26.71
C SER A 211 62.95 -13.59 -28.14
N SER A 212 63.15 -12.84 -29.25
CA SER A 212 63.98 -11.64 -29.53
C SER A 212 63.39 -10.71 -30.63
N ALA A 213 64.00 -9.53 -30.84
CA ALA A 213 63.80 -8.62 -31.99
C ALA A 213 64.37 -9.21 -33.32
N GLY A 214 64.23 -8.63 -34.54
CA GLY A 214 63.66 -7.35 -35.00
C GLY A 214 63.96 -7.09 -36.51
N HIS A 215 64.21 -5.82 -36.90
CA HIS A 215 64.73 -5.31 -38.21
C HIS A 215 63.75 -5.09 -39.40
N THR A 216 63.42 -3.82 -39.72
CA THR A 216 63.91 -2.95 -40.85
C THR A 216 63.35 -3.29 -42.26
N ARG A 217 62.93 -2.38 -43.15
CA ARG A 217 63.23 -0.95 -43.50
C ARG A 217 61.92 -0.28 -44.06
N ARG A 218 61.81 0.89 -44.72
CA ARG A 218 62.76 1.89 -45.30
C ARG A 218 62.28 3.36 -45.11
N ARG A 219 62.02 4.09 -46.21
CA ARG A 219 61.72 5.53 -46.48
C ARG A 219 61.62 5.68 -48.05
N PRO A 220 61.40 6.85 -48.72
CA PRO A 220 61.30 8.27 -48.27
C PRO A 220 60.20 9.17 -48.93
N GLU A 221 60.11 10.43 -48.46
CA GLU A 221 59.83 11.75 -49.16
C GLU A 221 58.59 11.94 -50.09
N SER A 222 57.99 13.14 -50.27
CA SER A 222 58.50 14.53 -50.33
C SER A 222 57.51 15.60 -49.77
N GLU A 223 57.96 16.64 -49.05
CA GLU A 223 58.22 18.07 -49.43
C GLU A 223 57.03 19.07 -49.52
N ARG A 224 57.15 20.19 -48.74
CA ARG A 224 56.80 21.63 -49.00
C ARG A 224 55.36 22.00 -49.47
N SER A 225 54.72 23.14 -49.13
CA SER A 225 54.90 24.26 -48.16
C SER A 225 53.56 25.09 -48.16
N GLY A 226 53.32 26.23 -47.48
CA GLY A 226 54.08 27.09 -46.57
C GLY A 226 53.45 28.50 -46.39
N ARG A 227 54.11 29.36 -45.59
CA ARG A 227 53.90 30.82 -45.35
C ARG A 227 52.71 31.30 -44.48
N ARG A 228 53.02 32.31 -43.65
CA ARG A 228 52.17 33.06 -42.70
C ARG A 228 52.04 34.56 -43.16
N PRO A 229 51.89 35.61 -42.31
CA PRO A 229 50.63 36.35 -42.12
C PRO A 229 50.76 37.89 -42.33
N VAL A 230 49.68 38.67 -42.14
CA VAL A 230 49.77 40.14 -41.99
C VAL A 230 48.87 40.68 -40.86
N ARG A 231 49.35 41.73 -40.17
CA ARG A 231 48.72 42.49 -39.06
C ARG A 231 48.38 43.92 -39.50
N ARG A 232 47.32 44.51 -38.91
CA ARG A 232 47.13 45.92 -38.39
C ARG A 232 45.62 46.20 -38.29
N GLY A 233 45.07 47.10 -37.47
CA GLY A 233 45.64 48.06 -36.51
C GLY A 233 44.61 48.45 -35.42
N ARG A 234 44.91 49.44 -34.56
CA ARG A 234 44.14 49.78 -33.34
C ARG A 234 43.06 50.85 -33.55
N GLY A 235 42.02 50.83 -32.71
CA GLY A 235 41.12 51.95 -32.37
C GLY A 235 40.62 51.79 -30.92
N ARG A 236 40.45 52.89 -30.18
CA ARG A 236 39.97 52.92 -28.77
C ARG A 236 38.48 53.25 -28.72
N GLU A 237 37.75 52.80 -27.68
CA GLU A 237 37.12 53.72 -26.70
C GLU A 237 36.29 53.05 -25.58
N SER A 238 36.34 53.68 -24.40
CA SER A 238 35.42 53.60 -23.25
C SER A 238 35.22 52.25 -22.52
N ALA A 239 35.08 52.34 -21.20
CA ALA A 239 34.78 51.21 -20.31
C ALA A 239 33.55 51.53 -19.44
N GLN A 240 32.60 50.60 -19.36
CA GLN A 240 31.57 50.51 -18.33
C GLN A 240 31.35 49.03 -17.95
N PRO A 241 30.88 48.72 -16.73
CA PRO A 241 31.24 47.47 -16.05
C PRO A 241 30.38 46.24 -16.38
N ALA A 242 30.97 45.07 -16.13
CA ALA A 242 30.43 43.78 -16.54
C ALA A 242 29.42 43.17 -15.54
N TRP A 243 28.17 42.99 -15.97
CA TRP A 243 27.17 42.16 -15.25
C TRP A 243 26.31 41.22 -16.11
N HIS A 244 26.62 41.04 -17.40
CA HIS A 244 25.90 40.11 -18.29
C HIS A 244 26.80 39.12 -19.02
N ARG A 245 27.33 38.10 -18.31
CA ARG A 245 27.77 36.84 -18.95
C ARG A 245 27.87 35.59 -18.05
N LEU A 246 26.90 35.37 -17.17
CA LEU A 246 26.69 34.07 -16.51
C LEU A 246 25.24 33.64 -16.65
N HIS A 247 24.90 33.03 -17.78
CA HIS A 247 23.85 32.00 -17.96
C HIS A 247 23.91 31.51 -19.41
N ARG A 248 24.90 30.66 -19.73
CA ARG A 248 24.69 29.68 -20.80
C ARG A 248 23.74 28.63 -20.24
N PRO A 249 22.68 28.21 -20.96
CA PRO A 249 21.96 27.01 -20.59
C PRO A 249 22.95 25.84 -20.59
N SER A 250 22.98 25.08 -19.49
CA SER A 250 23.62 23.77 -19.48
C SER A 250 23.02 22.94 -20.62
N ALA A 251 23.87 22.29 -21.42
CA ALA A 251 23.39 21.43 -22.50
C ALA A 251 22.40 20.39 -21.92
N PRO A 252 21.29 20.08 -22.60
CA PRO A 252 20.28 19.19 -22.05
C PRO A 252 20.90 17.81 -21.78
N ILE A 253 20.68 17.30 -20.57
CA ILE A 253 21.12 15.96 -20.14
C ILE A 253 20.30 14.91 -20.92
N ARG A 254 20.70 14.67 -22.17
CA ARG A 254 20.04 13.73 -23.09
C ARG A 254 20.50 12.28 -22.91
N HIS A 255 21.64 12.05 -22.25
CA HIS A 255 22.28 10.73 -22.23
C HIS A 255 21.84 9.80 -21.08
N GLU A 256 21.42 10.30 -19.91
CA GLU A 256 20.99 9.43 -18.80
C GLU A 256 19.53 8.94 -18.92
N ARG A 257 18.66 9.64 -19.67
CA ARG A 257 17.23 9.30 -19.76
C ARG A 257 16.94 7.99 -20.51
N SER A 258 17.85 7.49 -21.34
CA SER A 258 17.57 6.35 -22.25
C SER A 258 17.87 4.97 -21.66
N GLU A 259 18.78 4.85 -20.69
CA GLU A 259 19.15 3.55 -20.12
C GLU A 259 18.19 3.07 -19.03
N ILE A 260 17.74 3.96 -18.14
CA ILE A 260 16.79 3.64 -17.05
C ILE A 260 15.44 3.14 -17.59
N LEU A 261 15.07 3.59 -18.80
CA LEU A 261 13.80 3.29 -19.46
C LEU A 261 13.89 2.18 -20.53
N ARG A 262 15.09 1.70 -20.89
CA ARG A 262 15.22 0.56 -21.79
C ARG A 262 14.77 -0.73 -21.09
N LYS A 263 13.93 -1.52 -21.77
CA LYS A 263 13.49 -2.84 -21.32
C LYS A 263 14.72 -3.73 -21.08
N PRO A 264 15.02 -4.15 -19.82
CA PRO A 264 16.22 -4.92 -19.57
C PRO A 264 16.12 -6.34 -20.17
N PRO A 265 17.24 -6.97 -20.56
CA PRO A 265 17.23 -8.27 -21.24
C PRO A 265 16.58 -9.42 -20.46
N TRP A 266 16.48 -9.30 -19.14
CA TRP A 266 15.85 -10.28 -18.25
C TRP A 266 14.34 -10.07 -18.08
N LEU A 267 13.76 -9.01 -18.65
CA LEU A 267 12.32 -8.77 -18.58
C LEU A 267 11.58 -9.74 -19.53
N LEU A 268 10.33 -10.05 -19.20
CA LEU A 268 9.48 -10.97 -19.98
C LEU A 268 9.46 -10.60 -21.47
N SER A 269 9.60 -11.61 -22.33
CA SER A 269 9.59 -11.41 -23.78
C SER A 269 8.27 -10.83 -24.27
N ASP A 270 8.31 -10.09 -25.38
CA ASP A 270 7.12 -9.52 -25.98
C ASP A 270 6.09 -10.60 -26.33
N GLY A 271 6.51 -11.72 -26.93
CA GLY A 271 5.61 -12.85 -27.20
C GLY A 271 4.93 -13.46 -25.96
N PHE A 272 5.54 -13.40 -24.77
CA PHE A 272 4.88 -13.81 -23.53
C PHE A 272 3.78 -12.82 -23.12
N LEU A 273 4.07 -11.51 -23.22
CA LEU A 273 3.12 -10.45 -22.88
C LEU A 273 1.96 -10.42 -23.88
N ASP A 274 2.25 -10.58 -25.17
CA ASP A 274 1.27 -10.58 -26.26
C ASP A 274 0.36 -11.81 -26.20
N ALA A 275 0.89 -12.97 -25.77
CA ALA A 275 0.08 -14.14 -25.47
C ALA A 275 -0.89 -13.89 -24.30
N ILE A 276 -0.44 -13.26 -23.21
CA ILE A 276 -1.33 -12.86 -22.11
C ILE A 276 -2.38 -11.86 -22.59
N ILE A 277 -1.99 -10.78 -23.28
CA ILE A 277 -2.94 -9.77 -23.82
C ILE A 277 -3.99 -10.43 -24.73
N THR A 278 -3.57 -11.40 -25.55
CA THR A 278 -4.48 -12.17 -26.41
C THR A 278 -5.46 -13.03 -25.61
N LYS A 279 -5.01 -13.69 -24.53
CA LYS A 279 -5.88 -14.43 -23.60
C LYS A 279 -6.90 -13.49 -22.94
N ILE A 280 -6.45 -12.37 -22.38
CA ILE A 280 -7.31 -11.37 -21.73
C ILE A 280 -8.42 -10.89 -22.68
N ASN A 281 -8.08 -10.53 -23.91
CA ASN A 281 -9.03 -9.94 -24.86
C ASN A 281 -9.97 -10.96 -25.56
N ARG A 282 -9.70 -12.26 -25.46
CA ARG A 282 -10.51 -13.31 -26.10
C ARG A 282 -11.31 -14.17 -25.13
N ALA A 283 -10.85 -14.34 -23.90
CA ALA A 283 -11.53 -15.19 -22.94
C ALA A 283 -12.83 -14.52 -22.45
N PRO A 284 -13.99 -15.21 -22.45
CA PRO A 284 -15.11 -14.76 -21.64
C PRO A 284 -14.65 -14.75 -20.16
N SER A 285 -15.00 -13.71 -19.41
CA SER A 285 -14.44 -13.47 -18.06
C SER A 285 -14.58 -14.66 -17.09
N GLU A 286 -15.62 -15.49 -17.28
CA GLU A 286 -15.84 -16.73 -16.52
C GLU A 286 -14.73 -17.78 -16.69
N ARG A 287 -14.05 -17.82 -17.85
CA ARG A 287 -12.98 -18.80 -18.19
C ARG A 287 -11.57 -18.20 -18.26
N PHE A 288 -11.45 -16.89 -18.07
CA PHE A 288 -10.17 -16.16 -18.05
C PHE A 288 -9.10 -16.80 -17.15
N THR A 289 -9.52 -17.39 -16.03
CA THR A 289 -8.67 -18.05 -15.03
C THR A 289 -8.10 -19.38 -15.48
N ASP A 290 -8.78 -20.06 -16.40
CA ASP A 290 -8.33 -21.34 -16.95
C ASP A 290 -7.19 -21.13 -17.96
N GLU A 291 -7.18 -19.95 -18.61
CA GLU A 291 -6.21 -19.55 -19.63
C GLU A 291 -4.93 -18.96 -19.03
N ILE A 292 -5.00 -18.19 -17.95
CA ILE A 292 -3.84 -17.48 -17.37
C ILE A 292 -3.49 -18.06 -16.00
N THR A 293 -2.37 -18.77 -15.93
CA THR A 293 -1.94 -19.53 -14.75
C THR A 293 -1.34 -18.68 -13.63
N ASP A 294 -1.42 -19.22 -12.42
CA ASP A 294 -0.74 -18.76 -11.20
C ASP A 294 0.75 -18.40 -11.41
N GLU A 295 1.49 -19.19 -12.21
CA GLU A 295 2.91 -18.97 -12.48
C GLU A 295 3.15 -17.92 -13.57
N GLU A 296 2.25 -17.76 -14.54
CA GLU A 296 2.27 -16.62 -15.47
C GLU A 296 2.06 -15.30 -14.70
N LEU A 297 1.10 -15.24 -13.77
CA LEU A 297 0.86 -14.05 -12.95
C LEU A 297 2.01 -13.74 -12.00
N LYS A 298 2.64 -14.76 -11.37
CA LYS A 298 3.83 -14.55 -10.52
C LYS A 298 5.01 -13.99 -11.33
N LYS A 299 5.19 -14.45 -12.57
CA LYS A 299 6.20 -13.89 -13.50
C LYS A 299 5.86 -12.45 -13.86
N LEU A 300 4.60 -12.17 -14.22
CA LEU A 300 4.12 -10.83 -14.57
C LEU A 300 4.33 -9.83 -13.43
N CYS A 301 3.90 -10.17 -12.21
CA CYS A 301 4.03 -9.29 -11.05
C CYS A 301 5.50 -9.00 -10.70
N LYS A 302 6.39 -10.01 -10.73
CA LYS A 302 7.83 -9.81 -10.52
C LYS A 302 8.44 -8.87 -11.57
N ALA A 303 8.04 -9.00 -12.83
CA ALA A 303 8.50 -8.12 -13.90
C ALA A 303 7.97 -6.69 -13.74
N ALA A 304 6.68 -6.52 -13.42
CA ALA A 304 6.08 -5.21 -13.12
C ALA A 304 6.78 -4.51 -11.94
N MET A 305 6.97 -5.22 -10.83
CA MET A 305 7.70 -4.74 -9.65
C MET A 305 9.09 -4.25 -10.03
N GLY A 306 9.85 -5.05 -10.79
CA GLY A 306 11.18 -4.66 -11.27
C GLY A 306 11.17 -3.42 -12.16
N VAL A 307 10.14 -3.21 -12.99
CA VAL A 307 9.97 -1.98 -13.79
C VAL A 307 9.71 -0.78 -12.87
N PHE A 308 8.75 -0.88 -11.96
CA PHE A 308 8.38 0.23 -11.07
C PHE A 308 9.50 0.65 -10.11
N GLN A 309 10.29 -0.31 -9.61
CA GLN A 309 11.43 -0.04 -8.73
C GLN A 309 12.57 0.75 -9.41
N ARG A 310 12.70 0.68 -10.75
CA ARG A 310 13.66 1.50 -11.51
C ARG A 310 13.15 2.91 -11.84
N GLN A 311 11.84 3.15 -11.75
CA GLN A 311 11.28 4.47 -11.99
C GLN A 311 11.31 5.30 -10.70
N PRO A 312 11.51 6.64 -10.78
CA PRO A 312 11.39 7.54 -9.63
C PRO A 312 9.95 7.64 -9.14
N SER A 313 9.75 8.17 -7.93
CA SER A 313 8.43 8.30 -7.31
C SER A 313 7.58 9.42 -7.93
N LEU A 314 8.25 10.36 -8.62
CA LEU A 314 7.70 11.33 -9.56
C LEU A 314 8.17 10.97 -10.98
N VAL A 315 7.30 10.34 -11.79
CA VAL A 315 7.66 10.02 -13.19
C VAL A 315 7.55 11.25 -14.09
N ARG A 316 8.44 11.37 -15.08
CA ARG A 316 8.45 12.49 -16.03
C ARG A 316 7.91 12.02 -17.38
N ILE A 317 6.90 12.72 -17.90
CA ILE A 317 6.13 12.36 -19.09
C ILE A 317 6.25 13.49 -20.11
N GLN A 318 6.42 13.17 -21.38
CA GLN A 318 6.42 14.17 -22.47
C GLN A 318 5.08 14.15 -23.18
N PRO A 319 4.43 15.27 -23.53
CA PRO A 319 3.26 15.24 -24.38
C PRO A 319 3.63 14.76 -25.82
N PRO A 320 2.68 14.22 -26.61
CA PRO A 320 1.26 14.07 -26.28
C PRO A 320 1.00 12.88 -25.34
N VAL A 321 -0.04 12.96 -24.51
CA VAL A 321 -0.42 11.87 -23.58
C VAL A 321 -1.92 11.90 -23.27
N VAL A 322 -2.53 10.72 -23.15
CA VAL A 322 -3.88 10.56 -22.61
C VAL A 322 -3.79 10.29 -21.10
N VAL A 323 -4.47 11.12 -20.32
CA VAL A 323 -4.62 10.99 -18.87
C VAL A 323 -5.94 10.30 -18.56
N VAL A 324 -5.87 9.22 -17.78
CA VAL A 324 -7.01 8.38 -17.40
C VAL A 324 -7.10 8.35 -15.88
N GLY A 325 -8.30 8.61 -15.34
CA GLY A 325 -8.60 8.51 -13.92
C GLY A 325 -8.95 7.08 -13.51
N ASP A 326 -9.80 6.97 -12.49
CA ASP A 326 -10.28 5.74 -11.87
C ASP A 326 -10.94 4.80 -12.91
N ILE A 327 -10.68 3.49 -12.79
CA ILE A 327 -11.24 2.44 -13.66
C ILE A 327 -11.98 1.37 -12.84
N HIS A 328 -11.54 1.06 -11.62
CA HIS A 328 -12.23 0.18 -10.67
C HIS A 328 -12.81 -1.11 -11.28
N GLY A 329 -11.97 -1.89 -11.96
CA GLY A 329 -12.38 -3.17 -12.55
C GLY A 329 -13.43 -3.09 -13.67
N GLN A 330 -13.73 -1.92 -14.22
CA GLN A 330 -14.61 -1.75 -15.40
C GLN A 330 -13.82 -2.03 -16.69
N PHE A 331 -13.49 -3.31 -16.90
CA PHE A 331 -12.62 -3.75 -17.99
C PHE A 331 -13.15 -3.40 -19.39
N THR A 332 -14.45 -3.49 -19.63
CA THR A 332 -15.05 -3.11 -20.92
C THR A 332 -14.90 -1.61 -21.21
N ASP A 333 -14.98 -0.75 -20.20
CA ASP A 333 -14.74 0.69 -20.36
C ASP A 333 -13.27 1.01 -20.60
N LEU A 334 -12.35 0.27 -19.96
CA LEU A 334 -10.93 0.34 -20.30
C LEU A 334 -10.67 -0.03 -21.77
N GLN A 335 -11.34 -1.07 -22.29
CA GLN A 335 -11.26 -1.43 -23.72
C GLN A 335 -11.87 -0.34 -24.62
N ARG A 336 -12.97 0.31 -24.23
CA ARG A 336 -13.56 1.46 -24.95
C ARG A 336 -12.57 2.63 -25.02
N ILE A 337 -11.88 2.95 -23.92
CA ILE A 337 -10.84 4.00 -23.87
C ILE A 337 -9.71 3.70 -24.86
N PHE A 338 -9.15 2.49 -24.86
CA PHE A 338 -8.10 2.12 -25.81
C PHE A 338 -8.58 2.10 -27.27
N THR A 339 -9.82 1.66 -27.51
CA THR A 339 -10.42 1.68 -28.86
C THR A 339 -10.61 3.10 -29.39
N THR A 340 -10.93 4.05 -28.51
CA THR A 340 -11.20 5.45 -28.88
C THR A 340 -9.92 6.27 -29.11
N HIS A 341 -8.88 6.05 -28.31
CA HIS A 341 -7.63 6.83 -28.38
C HIS A 341 -6.47 6.10 -29.07
N GLY A 342 -6.61 4.82 -29.38
CA GLY A 342 -5.54 3.96 -29.91
C GLY A 342 -4.79 3.20 -28.82
N HIS A 343 -4.23 2.04 -29.18
CA HIS A 343 -3.51 1.19 -28.24
C HIS A 343 -2.07 1.70 -27.98
N PRO A 344 -1.43 1.28 -26.87
CA PRO A 344 0.02 1.40 -26.72
C PRO A 344 0.76 0.42 -27.66
N PRO A 345 1.92 0.81 -28.24
CA PRO A 345 2.69 2.02 -27.95
C PRO A 345 2.33 3.25 -28.80
N GLU A 346 1.43 3.12 -29.79
CA GLU A 346 1.08 4.19 -30.73
C GLU A 346 0.54 5.43 -30.00
N GLN A 347 -0.31 5.22 -28.99
CA GLN A 347 -0.76 6.25 -28.06
C GLN A 347 -0.07 6.09 -26.69
N GLN A 348 0.41 7.21 -26.17
CA GLN A 348 1.01 7.29 -24.83
C GLN A 348 -0.06 7.53 -23.76
N TYR A 349 0.07 6.88 -22.60
CA TYR A 349 -0.88 6.98 -21.49
C TYR A 349 -0.22 7.26 -20.14
N VAL A 350 -0.93 7.99 -19.30
CA VAL A 350 -0.75 8.00 -17.84
C VAL A 350 -2.08 7.75 -17.14
N PHE A 351 -2.15 6.67 -16.38
CA PHE A 351 -3.29 6.42 -15.49
C PHE A 351 -2.97 6.91 -14.09
N LEU A 352 -3.98 7.49 -13.42
CA LEU A 352 -3.80 8.18 -12.16
C LEU A 352 -3.91 7.26 -10.93
N GLY A 353 -4.63 6.14 -11.02
CA GLY A 353 -4.78 5.16 -9.93
C GLY A 353 -6.14 4.45 -9.98
N ASP A 354 -6.43 3.67 -8.93
CA ASP A 354 -7.72 3.02 -8.68
C ASP A 354 -8.18 2.12 -9.85
N TYR A 355 -7.37 1.09 -10.07
CA TYR A 355 -7.56 0.08 -11.11
C TYR A 355 -8.47 -1.05 -10.67
N VAL A 356 -8.44 -1.37 -9.38
CA VAL A 356 -9.08 -2.54 -8.77
C VAL A 356 -10.24 -2.15 -7.85
N ASP A 357 -10.92 -3.16 -7.31
CA ASP A 357 -12.11 -3.06 -6.46
C ASP A 357 -13.36 -2.55 -7.19
N ARG A 358 -14.51 -2.70 -6.51
CA ARG A 358 -15.86 -2.22 -6.91
C ARG A 358 -16.46 -2.89 -8.15
N GLY A 359 -15.76 -2.88 -9.28
CA GLY A 359 -16.17 -3.55 -10.51
C GLY A 359 -15.89 -5.05 -10.52
N ALA A 360 -16.41 -5.73 -11.55
CA ALA A 360 -16.40 -7.19 -11.62
C ALA A 360 -15.10 -7.81 -12.19
N HIS A 361 -14.23 -7.01 -12.82
CA HIS A 361 -13.11 -7.46 -13.65
C HIS A 361 -11.80 -6.74 -13.28
N SER A 362 -11.47 -6.71 -11.98
CA SER A 362 -10.25 -6.06 -11.48
C SER A 362 -9.00 -6.78 -11.99
N LEU A 363 -9.03 -8.12 -12.08
CA LEU A 363 -7.91 -8.92 -12.58
C LEU A 363 -7.63 -8.64 -14.06
N GLU A 364 -8.63 -8.72 -14.94
CA GLU A 364 -8.50 -8.38 -16.37
C GLU A 364 -7.87 -6.99 -16.55
N THR A 365 -8.40 -6.01 -15.81
CA THR A 365 -7.93 -4.62 -15.79
C THR A 365 -6.46 -4.54 -15.40
N ILE A 366 -6.07 -4.98 -14.20
CA ILE A 366 -4.71 -4.77 -13.71
C ILE A 366 -3.66 -5.62 -14.45
N ILE A 367 -4.03 -6.82 -14.90
CA ILE A 367 -3.14 -7.69 -15.69
C ILE A 367 -2.86 -7.05 -17.05
N LEU A 368 -3.88 -6.51 -17.75
CA LEU A 368 -3.68 -5.80 -19.03
C LEU A 368 -2.77 -4.57 -18.85
N LEU A 369 -3.04 -3.77 -17.82
CA LEU A 369 -2.24 -2.58 -17.52
C LEU A 369 -0.78 -2.94 -17.18
N PHE A 370 -0.54 -4.02 -16.42
CA PHE A 370 0.81 -4.52 -16.15
C PHE A 370 1.49 -5.04 -17.43
N CYS A 371 0.79 -5.76 -18.31
CA CYS A 371 1.34 -6.19 -19.59
C CYS A 371 1.82 -4.99 -20.43
N TYR A 372 1.00 -3.97 -20.61
CA TYR A 372 1.41 -2.74 -21.31
C TYR A 372 2.55 -2.00 -20.59
N LYS A 373 2.54 -1.95 -19.25
CA LYS A 373 3.63 -1.33 -18.47
C LYS A 373 4.98 -2.03 -18.66
N ILE A 374 4.99 -3.36 -18.75
CA ILE A 374 6.21 -4.16 -18.95
C ILE A 374 6.67 -4.11 -20.41
N LYS A 375 5.73 -4.07 -21.37
CA LYS A 375 6.02 -3.98 -22.81
C LYS A 375 6.53 -2.58 -23.21
N HIS A 376 5.93 -1.52 -22.65
CA HIS A 376 6.19 -0.13 -23.03
C HIS A 376 6.47 0.77 -21.80
N PRO A 377 7.53 0.50 -21.01
CA PRO A 377 7.77 1.17 -19.73
C PRO A 377 7.95 2.69 -19.80
N SER A 378 8.33 3.20 -20.98
CA SER A 378 8.53 4.63 -21.31
C SER A 378 7.26 5.35 -21.78
N ASN A 379 6.31 4.61 -22.36
CA ASN A 379 5.11 5.18 -23.01
C ASN A 379 3.81 4.89 -22.23
N PHE A 380 3.89 4.02 -21.24
CA PHE A 380 2.75 3.60 -20.42
C PHE A 380 3.08 3.85 -18.96
N MET A 381 2.41 4.82 -18.34
CA MET A 381 2.60 5.18 -16.93
C MET A 381 1.38 4.81 -16.11
N LEU A 382 1.63 4.23 -14.94
CA LEU A 382 0.61 3.86 -13.97
C LEU A 382 1.06 4.48 -12.64
N LEU A 383 0.28 5.45 -12.16
CA LEU A 383 0.43 6.01 -10.83
C LEU A 383 -0.37 5.18 -9.82
N ARG A 384 -0.06 5.30 -8.55
CA ARG A 384 -0.75 4.58 -7.48
C ARG A 384 -2.00 5.34 -7.03
N GLY A 385 -3.13 4.65 -6.93
CA GLY A 385 -4.34 5.11 -6.24
C GLY A 385 -4.44 4.61 -4.80
N ASN A 386 -5.51 4.98 -4.10
CA ASN A 386 -5.72 4.50 -2.73
C ASN A 386 -6.26 3.07 -2.67
N HIS A 387 -6.86 2.56 -3.76
CA HIS A 387 -7.26 1.16 -3.88
C HIS A 387 -6.08 0.23 -4.20
N GLU A 388 -4.95 0.75 -4.66
CA GLU A 388 -3.66 0.02 -4.70
C GLU A 388 -2.99 -0.06 -3.31
N CYS A 389 -3.78 -0.37 -2.27
CA CYS A 389 -3.36 -0.44 -0.87
C CYS A 389 -4.06 -1.64 -0.15
N PRO A 390 -3.33 -2.52 0.55
CA PRO A 390 -3.89 -3.72 1.17
C PRO A 390 -5.11 -3.48 2.07
N SER A 391 -5.07 -2.44 2.91
CA SER A 391 -6.14 -2.07 3.83
C SER A 391 -7.48 -1.76 3.13
N ILE A 392 -7.42 -1.32 1.87
CA ILE A 392 -8.57 -0.94 1.06
C ILE A 392 -9.02 -2.11 0.18
N ASN A 393 -8.13 -2.70 -0.60
CA ASN A 393 -8.48 -3.75 -1.55
C ASN A 393 -8.75 -5.14 -0.91
N LYS A 394 -8.49 -5.27 0.40
CA LYS A 394 -9.00 -6.38 1.23
C LYS A 394 -10.48 -6.23 1.65
N VAL A 395 -11.09 -5.08 1.38
CA VAL A 395 -12.46 -4.75 1.79
C VAL A 395 -13.37 -4.46 0.59
N TYR A 396 -12.87 -3.82 -0.46
CA TYR A 396 -13.71 -3.33 -1.56
C TYR A 396 -13.79 -4.23 -2.82
N GLY A 397 -13.20 -5.42 -2.80
CA GLY A 397 -13.51 -6.51 -3.72
C GLY A 397 -12.34 -7.32 -4.25
N PHE A 398 -11.17 -6.71 -4.47
CA PHE A 398 -10.05 -7.34 -5.18
C PHE A 398 -9.50 -8.59 -4.48
N TYR A 399 -9.36 -8.56 -3.15
CA TYR A 399 -8.97 -9.75 -2.39
C TYR A 399 -9.93 -10.92 -2.60
N ASP A 400 -11.24 -10.67 -2.55
CA ASP A 400 -12.25 -11.71 -2.73
C ASP A 400 -12.34 -12.16 -4.19
N GLU A 401 -12.09 -11.27 -5.16
CA GLU A 401 -11.95 -11.63 -6.58
C GLU A 401 -10.77 -12.57 -6.81
N VAL A 402 -9.56 -12.19 -6.35
CA VAL A 402 -8.34 -13.03 -6.44
C VAL A 402 -8.54 -14.37 -5.76
N LYS A 403 -9.06 -14.37 -4.53
CA LYS A 403 -9.33 -15.58 -3.73
C LYS A 403 -10.35 -16.51 -4.38
N ARG A 404 -11.41 -15.97 -4.98
CA ARG A 404 -12.45 -16.73 -5.70
C ARG A 404 -11.91 -17.38 -6.96
N ARG A 405 -11.07 -16.64 -7.71
CA ARG A 405 -10.64 -16.96 -9.07
C ARG A 405 -9.36 -17.82 -9.13
N TYR A 406 -8.42 -17.63 -8.21
CA TYR A 406 -7.14 -18.33 -8.19
C TYR A 406 -7.03 -19.28 -6.98
N GLN A 407 -7.90 -20.30 -6.97
CA GLN A 407 -8.02 -21.22 -5.84
C GLN A 407 -6.93 -22.30 -5.81
N ARG A 408 -6.19 -22.30 -4.69
CA ARG A 408 -5.28 -23.33 -4.17
C ARG A 408 -3.92 -23.50 -4.92
N PRO A 409 -2.86 -23.88 -4.18
CA PRO A 409 -2.87 -24.30 -2.77
C PRO A 409 -2.83 -23.16 -1.73
N ARG A 410 -2.49 -21.91 -2.10
CA ARG A 410 -2.37 -20.79 -1.13
C ARG A 410 -2.90 -19.45 -1.69
N PRO A 411 -4.21 -19.17 -1.60
CA PRO A 411 -4.84 -17.99 -2.23
C PRO A 411 -4.39 -16.62 -1.69
N GLY A 412 -3.63 -16.55 -0.58
CA GLY A 412 -2.99 -15.31 -0.14
C GLY A 412 -1.81 -14.90 -1.03
N ARG A 413 -0.97 -15.84 -1.47
CA ARG A 413 0.37 -15.53 -2.04
C ARG A 413 0.32 -14.71 -3.33
N LEU A 414 -0.73 -14.87 -4.13
CA LEU A 414 -0.91 -14.08 -5.36
C LEU A 414 -1.42 -12.66 -5.05
N TYR A 415 -2.38 -12.53 -4.14
CA TYR A 415 -2.87 -11.25 -3.65
C TYR A 415 -1.77 -10.43 -2.95
N ASP A 416 -0.97 -11.07 -2.09
CA ASP A 416 0.19 -10.46 -1.43
C ASP A 416 1.20 -9.96 -2.47
N LEU A 417 1.40 -10.72 -3.55
CA LEU A 417 2.32 -10.35 -4.62
C LEU A 417 1.79 -9.18 -5.46
N PHE A 418 0.49 -9.09 -5.77
CA PHE A 418 -0.10 -7.89 -6.38
C PHE A 418 0.13 -6.66 -5.51
N ASN A 419 -0.09 -6.77 -4.19
CA ASN A 419 0.16 -5.67 -3.26
C ASN A 419 1.65 -5.28 -3.13
N GLN A 420 2.58 -6.22 -3.29
CA GLN A 420 4.02 -5.90 -3.41
C GLN A 420 4.34 -5.11 -4.69
N VAL A 421 3.64 -5.37 -5.81
CA VAL A 421 3.74 -4.52 -7.01
C VAL A 421 3.17 -3.12 -6.74
N PHE A 422 1.98 -3.05 -6.15
CA PHE A 422 1.30 -1.80 -5.79
C PHE A 422 2.14 -0.91 -4.86
N ALA A 423 2.77 -1.50 -3.84
CA ALA A 423 3.70 -0.82 -2.94
C ALA A 423 4.88 -0.18 -3.67
N CYS A 424 5.26 -0.71 -4.84
CA CYS A 424 6.32 -0.18 -5.70
C CYS A 424 5.85 0.90 -6.69
N MET A 425 4.56 1.20 -6.84
CA MET A 425 4.07 2.13 -7.88
C MET A 425 4.37 3.60 -7.58
N PRO A 426 4.75 4.43 -8.57
CA PRO A 426 4.97 5.88 -8.39
C PRO A 426 3.73 6.61 -7.86
N PHE A 427 3.94 7.66 -7.07
CA PHE A 427 2.84 8.45 -6.47
C PHE A 427 2.37 9.61 -7.37
N ALA A 428 3.24 10.14 -8.22
CA ALA A 428 2.94 11.31 -9.03
C ALA A 428 3.62 11.25 -10.42
N GLY A 429 3.07 11.99 -11.37
CA GLY A 429 3.63 12.27 -12.68
C GLY A 429 3.83 13.77 -12.91
N LEU A 430 4.79 14.13 -13.76
CA LEU A 430 4.99 15.49 -14.25
C LEU A 430 4.98 15.46 -15.79
N ILE A 431 3.90 15.94 -16.38
CA ILE A 431 3.70 16.00 -17.84
C ILE A 431 4.26 17.33 -18.34
N GLY A 432 5.14 17.27 -19.35
CA GLY A 432 5.67 18.45 -20.04
C GLY A 432 6.44 19.43 -19.15
N GLU A 433 6.99 18.96 -18.01
CA GLU A 433 7.61 19.79 -16.96
C GLU A 433 6.65 20.82 -16.31
N LYS A 434 5.35 20.73 -16.59
CA LYS A 434 4.38 21.81 -16.31
C LYS A 434 3.04 21.39 -15.72
N ILE A 435 2.64 20.13 -15.83
CA ILE A 435 1.37 19.65 -15.30
C ILE A 435 1.69 18.53 -14.30
N LEU A 436 1.40 18.76 -13.03
CA LEU A 436 1.57 17.75 -11.98
C LEU A 436 0.32 16.87 -11.93
N CYS A 437 0.49 15.55 -11.85
CA CYS A 437 -0.63 14.64 -11.68
C CYS A 437 -0.40 13.58 -10.59
N MET A 438 -1.49 13.16 -9.94
CA MET A 438 -1.54 12.14 -8.88
C MET A 438 -2.96 11.57 -8.78
N HIS A 439 -3.19 10.53 -7.99
CA HIS A 439 -4.55 10.05 -7.72
C HIS A 439 -5.33 10.96 -6.76
N GLY A 440 -4.77 11.11 -5.56
CA GLY A 440 -5.26 11.94 -4.46
C GLY A 440 -5.10 13.42 -4.79
N GLY A 441 -4.41 14.16 -3.93
CA GLY A 441 -4.23 15.58 -4.19
C GLY A 441 -2.98 16.14 -3.57
N ILE A 442 -3.05 17.42 -3.27
CA ILE A 442 -1.93 18.17 -2.70
C ILE A 442 -2.11 18.37 -1.20
N SER A 443 -1.03 18.82 -0.57
CA SER A 443 -1.05 19.36 0.79
C SER A 443 0.02 20.43 0.93
N ASP A 444 -0.04 21.19 2.01
CA ASP A 444 1.00 22.15 2.43
C ASP A 444 2.38 21.51 2.69
N GLN A 445 2.43 20.18 2.83
CA GLN A 445 3.67 19.40 2.95
C GLN A 445 4.50 19.32 1.66
N ILE A 446 3.94 19.66 0.49
CA ILE A 446 4.67 19.63 -0.79
C ILE A 446 5.61 20.85 -0.89
N ARG A 447 6.92 20.62 -0.93
CA ARG A 447 7.98 21.64 -0.93
C ARG A 447 8.74 21.74 -2.25
N SER A 448 9.02 20.63 -2.92
CA SER A 448 9.73 20.61 -4.21
C SER A 448 9.39 19.37 -5.06
N LEU A 449 9.73 19.40 -6.34
CA LEU A 449 9.62 18.23 -7.22
C LEU A 449 10.59 17.12 -6.80
N ASP A 450 11.76 17.47 -6.24
CA ASP A 450 12.75 16.51 -5.75
C ASP A 450 12.27 15.75 -4.52
N GLN A 451 11.50 16.40 -3.63
CA GLN A 451 10.83 15.73 -2.51
C GLN A 451 9.88 14.64 -3.02
N LEU A 452 9.06 14.94 -4.04
CA LEU A 452 8.15 13.97 -4.67
C LEU A 452 8.92 12.84 -5.38
N SER A 453 10.03 13.17 -6.04
CA SER A 453 10.90 12.20 -6.74
C SER A 453 11.55 11.20 -5.78
N THR A 454 11.92 11.64 -4.58
CA THR A 454 12.69 10.88 -3.58
C THR A 454 11.83 10.18 -2.51
N LEU A 455 10.50 10.24 -2.59
CA LEU A 455 9.60 9.45 -1.72
C LEU A 455 9.96 7.96 -1.78
N ARG A 456 10.05 7.31 -0.62
CA ARG A 456 10.55 5.93 -0.54
C ARG A 456 9.52 4.93 -1.06
N ARG A 457 10.00 3.98 -1.86
CA ARG A 457 9.26 2.77 -2.30
C ARG A 457 10.18 1.55 -2.18
N PRO A 458 9.66 0.33 -1.93
CA PRO A 458 8.25 0.03 -1.67
C PRO A 458 7.70 0.66 -0.39
N LEU A 459 6.41 0.98 -0.39
CA LEU A 459 5.66 1.42 0.79
C LEU A 459 4.29 0.72 0.75
N GLU A 460 4.04 -0.28 1.61
CA GLU A 460 2.77 -1.02 1.58
C GLU A 460 1.60 -0.14 2.02
N GLU A 461 1.66 0.38 3.26
CA GLU A 461 0.66 1.28 3.85
C GLU A 461 1.29 2.64 4.17
N PRO A 462 0.80 3.75 3.59
CA PRO A 462 1.18 5.09 4.00
C PRO A 462 0.81 5.39 5.46
N ARG A 463 1.67 6.10 6.19
CA ARG A 463 1.34 6.53 7.55
C ARG A 463 0.29 7.64 7.53
N LEU A 464 -0.61 7.63 8.50
CA LEU A 464 -1.50 8.76 8.77
C LEU A 464 -0.69 10.06 8.92
N ASN A 465 -1.21 11.15 8.36
CA ASN A 465 -0.58 12.48 8.30
C ASN A 465 0.70 12.61 7.44
N SER A 466 1.11 11.59 6.68
CA SER A 466 2.27 11.70 5.78
C SER A 466 1.94 12.43 4.46
N LEU A 467 2.96 12.74 3.65
CA LEU A 467 2.72 13.27 2.32
C LEU A 467 2.16 12.18 1.38
N GLU A 468 2.64 10.95 1.50
CA GLU A 468 2.20 9.82 0.69
C GLU A 468 0.71 9.51 0.87
N ILE A 469 0.14 9.58 2.08
CA ILE A 469 -1.32 9.43 2.27
C ILE A 469 -2.08 10.58 1.60
N ASN A 470 -1.58 11.82 1.63
CA ASN A 470 -2.22 12.95 0.96
C ASN A 470 -2.19 12.85 -0.57
N LEU A 471 -1.08 12.34 -1.15
CA LEU A 471 -0.97 12.08 -2.60
C LEU A 471 -1.96 11.02 -3.10
N LEU A 472 -2.52 10.19 -2.20
CA LEU A 472 -3.54 9.18 -2.52
C LEU A 472 -4.97 9.58 -2.09
N TRP A 473 -5.15 10.36 -1.03
CA TRP A 473 -6.47 10.60 -0.41
C TRP A 473 -6.92 12.06 -0.32
N ALA A 474 -6.07 13.03 -0.66
CA ALA A 474 -6.43 14.44 -0.45
C ALA A 474 -7.44 14.94 -1.50
N ASP A 475 -8.40 15.75 -1.07
CA ASP A 475 -9.50 16.26 -1.91
C ASP A 475 -9.54 17.79 -1.97
N PRO A 476 -9.79 18.41 -3.16
CA PRO A 476 -10.16 19.81 -3.22
C PRO A 476 -11.46 20.10 -2.45
N ALA A 477 -11.57 21.32 -1.92
CA ALA A 477 -12.75 21.77 -1.20
C ALA A 477 -12.99 23.27 -1.38
N GLN A 478 -14.21 23.60 -1.81
CA GLN A 478 -14.65 24.99 -1.89
C GLN A 478 -14.94 25.57 -0.49
N GLY A 479 -14.72 26.87 -0.32
CA GLY A 479 -15.06 27.59 0.91
C GLY A 479 -14.12 27.37 2.10
N ILE A 480 -13.06 26.57 1.96
CA ILE A 480 -12.01 26.43 2.97
C ILE A 480 -10.72 27.16 2.56
N ARG A 481 -9.89 27.48 3.55
CA ARG A 481 -8.55 28.04 3.37
C ARG A 481 -7.52 27.11 4.02
N GLY A 482 -6.39 26.90 3.36
CA GLY A 482 -5.37 25.96 3.83
C GLY A 482 -5.82 24.50 3.72
N VAL A 483 -5.38 23.67 4.67
CA VAL A 483 -5.72 22.23 4.74
C VAL A 483 -6.52 21.93 6.00
N VAL A 484 -7.48 21.01 5.90
CA VAL A 484 -8.27 20.48 7.03
C VAL A 484 -8.33 18.95 6.97
N PRO A 485 -8.56 18.22 8.08
CA PRO A 485 -8.70 16.76 8.05
C PRO A 485 -9.80 16.30 7.09
N SER A 486 -9.56 15.19 6.38
CA SER A 486 -10.57 14.62 5.48
C SER A 486 -11.65 13.83 6.24
N PRO A 487 -12.94 14.01 5.92
CA PRO A 487 -14.02 13.20 6.50
C PRO A 487 -13.95 11.72 6.08
N ARG A 488 -13.10 11.36 5.11
CA ARG A 488 -12.82 9.97 4.73
C ARG A 488 -12.00 9.20 5.77
N GLY A 489 -11.48 9.87 6.80
CA GLY A 489 -10.59 9.27 7.81
C GLY A 489 -9.13 9.11 7.37
N ALA A 490 -8.81 9.44 6.11
CA ALA A 490 -7.46 9.45 5.56
C ALA A 490 -7.27 10.68 4.65
N GLY A 491 -6.06 11.26 4.66
CA GLY A 491 -5.73 12.46 3.90
C GLY A 491 -6.32 13.76 4.47
N VAL A 492 -6.27 14.82 3.66
CA VAL A 492 -6.75 16.17 3.99
C VAL A 492 -7.68 16.71 2.89
N ARG A 493 -8.54 17.67 3.23
CA ARG A 493 -9.16 18.55 2.23
C ARG A 493 -8.35 19.82 2.09
N PHE A 494 -8.24 20.39 0.89
CA PHE A 494 -7.43 21.59 0.64
C PHE A 494 -8.19 22.67 -0.17
N GLY A 495 -7.93 23.94 0.18
CA GLY A 495 -8.53 25.11 -0.47
C GLY A 495 -7.82 25.55 -1.76
N GLU A 496 -8.41 26.52 -2.45
CA GLU A 496 -7.85 27.13 -3.67
C GLU A 496 -6.50 27.82 -3.42
N ASP A 497 -6.29 28.34 -2.21
CA ASP A 497 -5.04 28.97 -1.81
C ASP A 497 -3.88 27.97 -1.72
N VAL A 498 -4.16 26.71 -1.36
CA VAL A 498 -3.16 25.62 -1.37
C VAL A 498 -2.80 25.26 -2.81
N VAL A 499 -3.77 25.21 -3.72
CA VAL A 499 -3.53 24.97 -5.17
C VAL A 499 -2.59 26.04 -5.71
N GLU A 500 -2.90 27.31 -5.50
CA GLU A 500 -2.08 28.43 -5.99
C GLU A 500 -0.69 28.45 -5.33
N SER A 501 -0.60 28.16 -4.03
CA SER A 501 0.67 28.10 -3.30
C SER A 501 1.59 26.99 -3.81
N VAL A 502 1.06 25.78 -4.03
CA VAL A 502 1.82 24.64 -4.58
C VAL A 502 2.18 24.88 -6.05
N ARG A 503 1.25 25.43 -6.84
CA ARG A 503 1.47 25.78 -8.26
C ARG A 503 2.67 26.70 -8.44
N ASN A 504 2.67 27.82 -7.72
CA ASN A 504 3.75 28.81 -7.77
C ASN A 504 5.06 28.27 -7.17
N ARG A 505 5.01 27.47 -6.10
CA ARG A 505 6.18 26.86 -5.46
C ARG A 505 6.91 25.85 -6.36
N LEU A 506 6.16 25.10 -7.17
CA LEU A 506 6.72 24.08 -8.07
C LEU A 506 6.97 24.58 -9.51
N GLY A 507 6.52 25.78 -9.87
CA GLY A 507 6.67 26.34 -11.23
C GLY A 507 5.77 25.69 -12.29
N ILE A 508 4.72 25.00 -11.85
CA ILE A 508 3.74 24.29 -12.70
C ILE A 508 2.57 25.19 -13.10
N ASP A 509 1.82 24.79 -14.13
CA ASP A 509 0.75 25.60 -14.72
C ASP A 509 -0.65 25.19 -14.20
N TYR A 510 -0.86 23.89 -13.94
CA TYR A 510 -2.04 23.31 -13.27
C TYR A 510 -1.78 21.88 -12.75
N ILE A 511 -2.75 21.32 -12.03
CA ILE A 511 -2.74 19.97 -11.46
C ILE A 511 -3.86 19.13 -12.09
N VAL A 512 -3.63 17.83 -12.31
CA VAL A 512 -4.64 16.86 -12.76
C VAL A 512 -4.74 15.69 -11.77
N ARG A 513 -5.94 15.35 -11.31
CA ARG A 513 -6.18 14.33 -10.28
C ARG A 513 -7.43 13.50 -10.50
N ALA A 514 -7.68 12.48 -9.68
CA ALA A 514 -8.76 11.49 -9.87
C ALA A 514 -9.62 11.31 -8.59
N HIS A 515 -9.92 10.09 -8.11
CA HIS A 515 -10.47 9.71 -6.77
C HIS A 515 -11.89 10.18 -6.41
N GLN A 516 -12.34 11.32 -6.94
CA GLN A 516 -13.67 11.86 -6.74
C GLN A 516 -14.50 11.58 -7.98
N LEU A 517 -15.59 10.84 -7.78
CA LEU A 517 -16.67 10.77 -8.77
C LEU A 517 -17.18 12.19 -9.04
N VAL A 518 -17.17 12.56 -10.31
CA VAL A 518 -17.68 13.83 -10.84
C VAL A 518 -18.63 13.51 -11.99
N MET A 519 -19.80 14.16 -12.02
CA MET A 519 -20.93 13.70 -12.85
C MET A 519 -20.63 13.70 -14.36
N ASP A 520 -19.88 14.69 -14.85
CA ASP A 520 -19.50 14.81 -16.27
C ASP A 520 -18.16 14.16 -16.63
N GLY A 521 -17.60 13.36 -15.71
CA GLY A 521 -16.27 12.73 -15.81
C GLY A 521 -15.08 13.69 -15.65
N VAL A 522 -15.31 15.01 -15.72
CA VAL A 522 -14.31 16.06 -15.49
C VAL A 522 -14.90 17.21 -14.67
N GLU A 523 -14.15 17.70 -13.69
CA GLU A 523 -14.49 18.92 -12.93
C GLU A 523 -13.28 19.87 -12.83
N TYR A 524 -13.52 21.19 -12.83
CA TYR A 524 -12.49 22.22 -12.66
C TYR A 524 -12.57 22.86 -11.28
N PHE A 525 -11.41 23.06 -10.65
CA PHE A 525 -11.29 23.74 -9.35
C PHE A 525 -10.22 24.85 -9.41
N ALA A 526 -10.26 25.78 -8.45
CA ALA A 526 -9.29 26.87 -8.28
C ALA A 526 -9.01 27.65 -9.57
N SER A 527 -10.02 28.28 -10.17
CA SER A 527 -9.90 28.99 -11.46
C SER A 527 -9.27 28.15 -12.59
N ARG A 528 -9.68 26.87 -12.68
CA ARG A 528 -9.16 25.86 -13.62
C ARG A 528 -7.67 25.50 -13.42
N ARG A 529 -7.09 25.79 -12.26
CA ARG A 529 -5.72 25.38 -11.87
C ARG A 529 -5.64 23.96 -11.30
N LEU A 530 -6.77 23.32 -11.05
CA LEU A 530 -6.87 21.89 -10.81
C LEU A 530 -8.00 21.30 -11.65
N ILE A 531 -7.78 20.08 -12.16
CA ILE A 531 -8.75 19.30 -12.91
C ILE A 531 -8.91 17.93 -12.25
N THR A 532 -10.13 17.55 -11.87
CA THR A 532 -10.49 16.19 -11.47
C THR A 532 -10.96 15.43 -12.71
N VAL A 533 -10.50 14.19 -12.89
CA VAL A 533 -10.83 13.30 -14.02
C VAL A 533 -11.21 11.93 -13.47
N PHE A 534 -12.38 11.43 -13.86
CA PHE A 534 -12.90 10.13 -13.43
C PHE A 534 -13.31 9.33 -14.67
N SER A 535 -12.74 8.14 -14.88
CA SER A 535 -12.83 7.42 -16.16
C SER A 535 -13.80 6.24 -16.19
N ALA A 536 -14.36 5.86 -15.04
CA ALA A 536 -15.38 4.82 -14.92
C ALA A 536 -16.80 5.42 -15.07
N PRO A 537 -17.51 5.22 -16.20
CA PRO A 537 -18.92 5.61 -16.34
C PRO A 537 -19.83 4.70 -15.52
N HIS A 538 -21.01 5.19 -15.15
CA HIS A 538 -22.01 4.44 -14.38
C HIS A 538 -21.50 3.81 -13.06
N TYR A 539 -20.51 4.44 -12.43
CA TYR A 539 -19.75 3.84 -11.35
C TYR A 539 -20.62 3.51 -10.14
N CYS A 540 -20.59 2.25 -9.70
CA CYS A 540 -21.43 1.73 -8.61
C CYS A 540 -22.94 2.07 -8.78
N GLY A 541 -23.43 2.13 -10.02
CA GLY A 541 -24.83 2.42 -10.33
C GLY A 541 -25.21 3.91 -10.35
N GLN A 542 -24.25 4.82 -10.22
CA GLN A 542 -24.47 6.27 -10.34
C GLN A 542 -24.66 6.69 -11.80
N ASN A 543 -25.28 7.84 -12.08
CA ASN A 543 -25.48 8.31 -13.46
C ASN A 543 -24.32 9.17 -14.00
N ASN A 544 -23.08 8.92 -13.57
CA ASN A 544 -21.92 9.68 -14.03
C ASN A 544 -21.45 9.22 -15.41
N THR A 545 -20.92 10.18 -16.17
CA THR A 545 -20.12 9.98 -17.37
C THR A 545 -18.67 9.69 -16.97
N GLY A 546 -17.97 8.83 -17.71
CA GLY A 546 -16.52 8.65 -17.60
C GLY A 546 -15.81 9.61 -18.57
N ALA A 547 -14.60 10.05 -18.27
CA ALA A 547 -13.83 10.91 -19.18
C ALA A 547 -12.32 10.68 -19.10
N THR A 548 -11.62 11.19 -20.11
CA THR A 548 -10.15 11.22 -20.21
C THR A 548 -9.70 12.59 -20.70
N LEU A 549 -8.52 13.06 -20.28
CA LEU A 549 -7.89 14.26 -20.84
C LEU A 549 -6.80 13.88 -21.85
N THR A 550 -6.82 14.46 -23.05
CA THR A 550 -5.68 14.36 -23.98
C THR A 550 -4.87 15.65 -23.89
N ILE A 551 -3.61 15.54 -23.46
CA ILE A 551 -2.66 16.66 -23.43
C ILE A 551 -1.87 16.66 -24.74
N ALA A 552 -1.94 17.75 -25.48
CA ALA A 552 -1.25 17.95 -26.76
C ALA A 552 0.21 18.44 -26.57
N PRO A 553 1.06 18.43 -27.62
CA PRO A 553 2.48 18.84 -27.52
C PRO A 553 2.70 20.28 -27.05
N ASP A 554 1.71 21.16 -27.23
CA ASP A 554 1.70 22.55 -26.78
C ASP A 554 1.14 22.73 -25.35
N LEU A 555 0.87 21.62 -24.65
CA LEU A 555 0.26 21.54 -23.31
C LEU A 555 -1.21 21.98 -23.23
N SER A 556 -1.87 22.25 -24.36
CA SER A 556 -3.33 22.35 -24.41
C SER A 556 -3.97 20.99 -24.10
N HIS A 557 -5.18 21.00 -23.53
CA HIS A 557 -5.91 19.77 -23.19
C HIS A 557 -7.31 19.75 -23.83
N SER A 558 -7.71 18.57 -24.29
CA SER A 558 -9.07 18.25 -24.72
C SER A 558 -9.69 17.17 -23.82
N ILE A 559 -11.03 17.10 -23.79
CA ILE A 559 -11.78 16.12 -23.00
C ILE A 559 -12.51 15.17 -23.96
N THR A 560 -12.27 13.87 -23.82
CA THR A 560 -13.11 12.82 -24.41
C THR A 560 -14.01 12.24 -23.34
N ARG A 561 -15.32 12.10 -23.62
CA ARG A 561 -16.32 11.58 -22.69
C ARG A 561 -16.87 10.24 -23.16
N PHE A 562 -17.16 9.38 -22.20
CA PHE A 562 -17.66 8.02 -22.33
C PHE A 562 -18.96 7.93 -21.53
N PRO A 563 -20.14 8.00 -22.18
CA PRO A 563 -21.40 7.81 -21.48
C PRO A 563 -21.53 6.36 -20.97
N PRO A 564 -22.40 6.11 -19.98
CA PRO A 564 -22.88 4.77 -19.65
C PRO A 564 -23.28 3.95 -20.90
N THR A 565 -23.08 2.64 -20.83
CA THR A 565 -23.48 1.64 -21.85
C THR A 565 -24.58 0.74 -21.33
#